data_AF-A0A964EBQ8-F1
#
_entry.id   AF-A0A964EBQ8-F1
#
_cell.length_a   1.000
_cell.length_b   1.000
_cell.length_c   1.000
_cell.angle_alpha   90.00
_cell.angle_beta   90.00
_cell.angle_gamma   90.00
#
_symmetry.space_group_name_H-M   'P 1'
#
loop_
_entity.id
_entity.type
_entity.pdbx_description
1 polymer ?
#
loop_
_entity_poly.entity_id
_entity_poly.type
_entity_poly.pdbx_seq_one_letter_code
_entity_poly.pdbx_strand_id
1 'polypeptide(L)'
;MNANIPVDRNFFSSPLCLVFVLLFTLLGMVLALPAQSQNRDFNAERLVIDDNGDDGTRNTMTIQAPNPLTQNVILTIPDLGSDSAQFLLVPAGTTGAWLLNGNTGTTPGTDFLGTSDAQALHLYVNGGSSNSLILNTNGSIQRDAGGNGRGGEAVDLQISRNGATQVASGQYSTIGGGRRNTAINIAATVAGGDQNVAEGRYTTVGGGTGNIARSSDGFVTAAITVGGGHQNQATGVTSTIAGGAHNTASGSDAVIGGGAYNSISGQTNTIGGGVYNSVTGYRSAIGGGDRNSIESRWSVVPGGRGLTLGGESSFGFLGGNRGGTVVSRGNNRMTVSEDDIALFGNVDLLLANNDGAASRLRFYEANSAVDSLPTATTFYTSFEAGDQSEDINYILPPSIDSVGGILDITGVAGSQVQLGWTTSPNLSGLRLNSTTPLPINSRLVLNEGHLTSTGTSPSAVGDGTNLALAVTVDGSATDVAGIVTATDGGSVGTGVITITFNAAYAGTPVVMIVPANVTAATASSFVSNVSTTSFDLNISTTSGNGTDTYVFNYLIVETD
;
A
#
# COMPACT_ATOMS: atom_id res chain seq x y z
N MET A 1 -46.77 -76.41 77.50
CA MET A 1 -45.54 -75.82 78.06
C MET A 1 -45.36 -74.46 77.42
N ASN A 2 -45.35 -73.40 78.22
CA ASN A 2 -45.08 -72.03 77.80
C ASN A 2 -43.62 -71.87 77.40
N ALA A 3 -43.36 -71.14 76.31
CA ALA A 3 -42.19 -70.28 76.19
C ALA A 3 -42.48 -69.16 75.18
N ASN A 4 -42.88 -68.00 75.70
CA ASN A 4 -42.81 -66.71 75.00
C ASN A 4 -41.38 -66.18 75.12
N ILE A 5 -40.82 -65.68 74.02
CA ILE A 5 -39.75 -64.67 74.04
C ILE A 5 -40.16 -63.56 73.07
N PRO A 6 -40.33 -62.31 73.53
CA PRO A 6 -40.67 -61.16 72.70
C PRO A 6 -39.40 -60.44 72.20
N VAL A 7 -39.52 -59.58 71.18
CA VAL A 7 -39.13 -58.15 71.22
C VAL A 7 -39.21 -57.51 69.81
N ASP A 8 -39.92 -56.37 69.81
CA ASP A 8 -39.95 -55.16 68.98
C ASP A 8 -39.83 -55.15 67.45
N ARG A 9 -40.89 -54.56 66.86
CA ARG A 9 -40.88 -53.84 65.58
C ARG A 9 -40.47 -52.39 65.85
N ASN A 10 -39.23 -52.04 65.54
CA ASN A 10 -38.82 -50.79 64.90
C ASN A 10 -37.29 -50.68 64.92
N PHE A 11 -36.64 -51.32 63.95
CA PHE A 11 -35.29 -50.96 63.55
C PHE A 11 -35.23 -50.95 62.02
N PHE A 12 -35.66 -49.79 61.51
CA PHE A 12 -35.13 -49.07 60.36
C PHE A 12 -34.30 -49.81 59.30
N SER A 13 -34.79 -49.67 58.07
CA SER A 13 -34.05 -49.25 56.87
C SER A 13 -32.90 -50.12 56.36
N SER A 14 -33.16 -50.70 55.17
CA SER A 14 -32.36 -50.67 53.93
C SER A 14 -31.01 -49.92 53.93
N PRO A 15 -30.16 -50.09 52.88
CA PRO A 15 -30.11 -51.07 51.79
C PRO A 15 -28.73 -51.77 51.74
N LEU A 16 -28.66 -53.09 51.47
CA LEU A 16 -27.36 -53.70 51.15
C LEU A 16 -27.52 -54.87 50.17
N CYS A 17 -26.90 -54.64 49.01
CA CYS A 17 -26.31 -55.61 48.08
C CYS A 17 -27.24 -56.64 47.45
N LEU A 18 -27.49 -56.59 46.14
CA LEU A 18 -26.51 -56.77 45.07
C LEU A 18 -25.82 -58.15 45.15
N VAL A 19 -25.92 -58.86 44.02
CA VAL A 19 -25.07 -59.93 43.51
C VAL A 19 -25.37 -61.36 43.96
N PHE A 20 -25.27 -62.25 42.95
CA PHE A 20 -25.07 -63.70 42.95
C PHE A 20 -26.37 -64.53 42.94
N VAL A 21 -26.68 -65.36 41.94
CA VAL A 21 -25.77 -66.22 41.15
C VAL A 21 -26.37 -66.52 39.76
N LEU A 22 -25.53 -66.30 38.74
CA LEU A 22 -25.54 -66.95 37.44
C LEU A 22 -24.93 -68.36 37.59
N LEU A 23 -25.57 -69.38 37.00
CA LEU A 23 -24.97 -70.67 36.58
C LEU A 23 -24.42 -71.64 37.67
N PHE A 24 -25.02 -72.83 37.77
CA PHE A 24 -24.38 -74.17 37.96
C PHE A 24 -25.50 -75.23 37.84
N THR A 25 -25.81 -75.75 36.64
CA THR A 25 -25.33 -76.99 35.99
C THR A 25 -25.75 -78.34 36.62
N LEU A 26 -26.16 -79.22 35.69
CA LEU A 26 -26.00 -80.69 35.63
C LEU A 26 -26.66 -81.61 36.67
N LEU A 27 -27.83 -82.12 36.27
CA LEU A 27 -28.32 -83.51 36.29
C LEU A 27 -27.58 -84.56 37.15
N GLY A 28 -28.29 -85.13 38.15
CA GLY A 28 -28.08 -86.52 38.59
C GLY A 28 -28.31 -86.82 40.07
N MET A 29 -29.41 -87.52 40.38
CA MET A 29 -29.73 -88.23 41.63
C MET A 29 -30.18 -87.43 42.87
N VAL A 30 -31.50 -87.27 42.94
CA VAL A 30 -32.42 -87.73 44.01
C VAL A 30 -31.81 -87.89 45.42
N LEU A 31 -32.04 -86.88 46.26
CA LEU A 31 -32.24 -87.00 47.69
C LEU A 31 -33.53 -86.24 48.02
N ALA A 32 -34.53 -87.00 48.44
CA ALA A 32 -35.92 -86.59 48.49
C ALA A 32 -36.24 -85.73 49.72
N LEU A 33 -36.67 -84.50 49.47
CA LEU A 33 -37.92 -83.98 50.01
C LEU A 33 -38.81 -83.61 48.79
N PRO A 34 -40.09 -84.00 48.77
CA PRO A 34 -40.87 -84.08 47.54
C PRO A 34 -41.24 -82.69 47.02
N ALA A 35 -40.94 -82.44 45.75
CA ALA A 35 -41.43 -81.29 45.01
C ALA A 35 -42.96 -81.32 44.92
N GLN A 36 -43.65 -80.20 45.14
CA GLN A 36 -44.87 -79.88 44.40
C GLN A 36 -45.01 -78.38 44.10
N SER A 37 -44.96 -78.09 42.79
CA SER A 37 -45.46 -76.92 42.04
C SER A 37 -45.01 -75.53 42.54
N GLN A 38 -44.02 -74.87 41.92
CA GLN A 38 -44.21 -74.27 40.58
C GLN A 38 -45.68 -74.15 40.21
N ASN A 39 -46.33 -73.04 40.53
CA ASN A 39 -47.59 -72.70 39.88
C ASN A 39 -47.28 -72.21 38.46
N ARG A 40 -46.66 -73.09 37.65
CA ARG A 40 -46.71 -72.99 36.20
C ARG A 40 -48.00 -73.69 35.83
N ASP A 41 -49.06 -72.90 35.81
CA ASP A 41 -50.30 -73.34 35.18
C ASP A 41 -50.08 -73.31 33.67
N PHE A 42 -49.46 -74.35 33.13
CA PHE A 42 -49.42 -74.59 31.69
C PHE A 42 -50.71 -75.25 31.19
N ASN A 43 -51.80 -75.19 31.97
CA ASN A 43 -53.13 -75.63 31.57
C ASN A 43 -54.22 -74.54 31.73
N ALA A 44 -53.87 -73.32 32.13
CA ALA A 44 -54.80 -72.19 32.12
C ALA A 44 -54.28 -71.08 31.21
N GLU A 45 -55.09 -70.75 30.20
CA GLU A 45 -54.92 -69.73 29.17
C GLU A 45 -55.00 -68.30 29.73
N ARG A 46 -54.21 -68.03 30.77
CA ARG A 46 -54.27 -66.81 31.56
C ARG A 46 -52.86 -66.30 31.86
N LEU A 47 -52.59 -65.08 31.42
CA LEU A 47 -51.43 -64.30 31.84
C LEU A 47 -51.88 -63.28 32.87
N VAL A 48 -51.27 -63.30 34.06
CA VAL A 48 -51.49 -62.31 35.09
C VAL A 48 -50.22 -61.48 35.25
N ILE A 49 -50.35 -60.18 35.03
CA ILE A 49 -49.30 -59.21 35.35
C ILE A 49 -49.74 -58.54 36.65
N ASP A 50 -48.89 -58.66 37.66
CA ASP A 50 -49.11 -58.19 39.03
C ASP A 50 -48.01 -57.17 39.34
N ASP A 51 -48.41 -55.94 39.68
CA ASP A 51 -47.49 -54.89 40.12
C ASP A 51 -46.96 -55.12 41.54
N ASN A 52 -47.41 -56.19 42.19
CA ASN A 52 -47.08 -56.60 43.56
C ASN A 52 -47.43 -55.56 44.63
N GLY A 53 -48.22 -54.53 44.28
CA GLY A 53 -48.72 -53.51 45.20
C GLY A 53 -47.71 -52.47 45.66
N ASP A 54 -46.71 -52.14 44.84
CA ASP A 54 -45.64 -51.19 45.19
C ASP A 54 -46.13 -49.74 45.43
N ASP A 55 -47.35 -49.36 45.01
CA ASP A 55 -47.97 -48.06 45.30
C ASP A 55 -48.96 -48.06 46.49
N GLY A 56 -49.05 -49.18 47.21
CA GLY A 56 -49.97 -49.37 48.33
C GLY A 56 -51.34 -49.93 47.94
N THR A 57 -51.60 -50.15 46.66
CA THR A 57 -52.76 -50.89 46.15
C THR A 57 -52.31 -51.94 45.14
N ARG A 58 -52.68 -53.20 45.35
CA ARG A 58 -52.28 -54.28 44.44
C ARG A 58 -53.14 -54.24 43.17
N ASN A 59 -52.56 -53.82 42.05
CA ASN A 59 -53.25 -53.80 40.78
C ASN A 59 -52.84 -55.02 39.95
N THR A 60 -53.81 -55.88 39.67
CA THR A 60 -53.60 -57.04 38.80
C THR A 60 -54.32 -56.83 37.48
N MET A 61 -53.60 -56.91 36.36
CA MET A 61 -54.22 -57.07 35.04
C MET A 61 -54.24 -58.56 34.70
N THR A 62 -55.45 -59.07 34.49
CA THR A 62 -55.67 -60.46 34.08
C THR A 62 -56.10 -60.50 32.63
N ILE A 63 -55.33 -61.18 31.78
CA ILE A 63 -55.72 -61.50 30.40
C ILE A 63 -56.09 -62.98 30.39
N GLN A 64 -57.35 -63.27 30.06
CA GLN A 64 -57.87 -64.63 30.00
C GLN A 64 -58.55 -64.83 28.64
N ALA A 65 -58.03 -65.78 27.86
CA ALA A 65 -58.69 -66.19 26.62
C ALA A 65 -59.94 -67.05 26.95
N PRO A 66 -61.08 -66.86 26.29
CA PRO A 66 -62.19 -67.81 26.35
C PRO A 66 -61.94 -68.97 25.36
N ASN A 67 -62.05 -70.21 25.84
CA ASN A 67 -61.90 -71.42 25.01
C ASN A 67 -63.24 -71.80 24.32
N PRO A 68 -63.26 -72.29 23.05
CA PRO A 68 -62.12 -72.49 22.16
C PRO A 68 -61.90 -71.35 21.17
N LEU A 69 -60.65 -70.91 21.10
CA LEU A 69 -60.15 -70.02 20.06
C LEU A 69 -59.83 -70.85 18.82
N THR A 70 -60.59 -70.67 17.74
CA THR A 70 -60.30 -71.25 16.42
C THR A 70 -59.45 -70.31 15.54
N GLN A 71 -59.02 -69.16 16.07
CA GLN A 71 -58.18 -68.16 15.39
C GLN A 71 -57.27 -67.41 16.38
N ASN A 72 -56.24 -66.72 15.86
CA ASN A 72 -55.26 -65.95 16.64
C ASN A 72 -55.94 -64.89 17.53
N VAL A 73 -55.53 -64.82 18.80
CA VAL A 73 -55.88 -63.72 19.71
C VAL A 73 -54.97 -62.54 19.41
N ILE A 74 -55.54 -61.45 18.92
CA ILE A 74 -54.83 -60.18 18.77
C ILE A 74 -55.13 -59.34 19.99
N LEU A 75 -54.09 -58.96 20.73
CA LEU A 75 -54.19 -58.04 21.85
C LEU A 75 -54.24 -56.60 21.32
N THR A 76 -55.39 -55.95 21.40
CA THR A 76 -55.52 -54.52 21.11
C THR A 76 -55.46 -53.76 22.43
N ILE A 77 -54.39 -53.01 22.65
CA ILE A 77 -54.32 -52.05 23.76
C ILE A 77 -55.25 -50.88 23.39
N PRO A 78 -56.21 -50.48 24.23
CA PRO A 78 -57.11 -49.37 23.92
C PRO A 78 -56.31 -48.08 23.74
N ASP A 79 -56.68 -47.32 22.73
CA ASP A 79 -56.22 -45.97 22.46
C ASP A 79 -56.24 -45.11 23.74
N LEU A 80 -55.05 -44.77 24.25
CA LEU A 80 -54.89 -43.78 25.32
C LEU A 80 -55.01 -42.40 24.70
N GLY A 81 -56.24 -42.01 24.36
CA GLY A 81 -56.68 -40.65 24.05
C GLY A 81 -55.66 -39.69 23.41
N SER A 82 -55.78 -39.50 22.10
CA SER A 82 -55.29 -38.38 21.27
C SER A 82 -53.82 -37.93 21.32
N ASP A 83 -52.96 -38.39 22.22
CA ASP A 83 -51.52 -38.10 22.18
C ASP A 83 -50.68 -39.39 22.30
N SER A 84 -50.50 -40.04 21.15
CA SER A 84 -49.68 -41.25 21.00
C SER A 84 -48.20 -41.01 21.29
N ALA A 85 -47.78 -41.13 22.56
CA ALA A 85 -46.41 -41.48 22.90
C ALA A 85 -46.32 -43.02 23.01
N GLN A 86 -46.04 -43.69 21.88
CA GLN A 86 -45.67 -45.10 21.91
C GLN A 86 -44.31 -45.25 22.58
N PHE A 87 -44.29 -45.61 23.87
CA PHE A 87 -43.07 -46.10 24.51
C PHE A 87 -42.91 -47.59 24.16
N LEU A 88 -42.22 -47.86 23.05
CA LEU A 88 -41.83 -49.22 22.69
C LEU A 88 -40.72 -49.68 23.65
N LEU A 89 -41.09 -50.44 24.69
CA LEU A 89 -40.15 -51.25 25.47
C LEU A 89 -39.63 -52.36 24.57
N VAL A 90 -38.57 -52.08 23.82
CA VAL A 90 -37.89 -53.11 23.02
C VAL A 90 -37.07 -53.98 23.98
N PRO A 91 -37.28 -55.31 24.00
CA PRO A 91 -36.51 -56.21 24.87
C PRO A 91 -35.01 -56.00 24.71
N ALA A 92 -34.25 -56.10 25.81
CA ALA A 92 -32.79 -56.06 25.75
C ALA A 92 -32.27 -57.07 24.71
N GLY A 93 -31.69 -56.58 23.62
CA GLY A 93 -31.15 -57.42 22.53
C GLY A 93 -31.94 -57.46 21.21
N THR A 94 -33.03 -56.70 21.05
CA THR A 94 -33.71 -56.61 19.74
C THR A 94 -32.95 -55.72 18.75
N THR A 95 -32.74 -56.24 17.54
CA THR A 95 -32.20 -55.53 16.38
C THR A 95 -33.24 -54.53 15.84
N GLY A 96 -32.98 -53.23 15.92
CA GLY A 96 -33.82 -52.20 15.26
C GLY A 96 -34.18 -50.94 16.06
N ALA A 97 -33.67 -50.76 17.29
CA ALA A 97 -33.88 -49.52 18.06
C ALA A 97 -32.56 -48.89 18.50
N TRP A 98 -32.51 -47.56 18.56
CA TRP A 98 -31.33 -46.82 19.02
C TRP A 98 -31.24 -46.85 20.55
N LEU A 99 -30.20 -47.50 21.06
CA LEU A 99 -29.89 -47.51 22.50
C LEU A 99 -29.36 -46.14 22.94
N LEU A 100 -29.56 -45.77 24.21
CA LEU A 100 -29.04 -44.52 24.80
C LEU A 100 -27.50 -44.38 24.73
N ASN A 101 -26.79 -45.52 24.60
CA ASN A 101 -25.33 -45.57 24.43
C ASN A 101 -24.90 -45.84 22.97
N GLY A 102 -25.84 -45.82 22.02
CA GLY A 102 -25.62 -46.20 20.62
C GLY A 102 -25.63 -47.72 20.38
N ASN A 103 -25.77 -48.10 19.10
CA ASN A 103 -25.81 -49.51 18.68
C ASN A 103 -24.45 -49.94 18.15
N THR A 104 -24.00 -51.16 18.48
CA THR A 104 -22.83 -51.79 17.84
C THR A 104 -23.26 -52.48 16.54
N GLY A 105 -22.60 -52.18 15.41
CA GLY A 105 -22.88 -52.84 14.13
C GLY A 105 -24.24 -52.45 13.52
N THR A 106 -24.38 -51.20 13.12
CA THR A 106 -25.60 -50.68 12.47
C THR A 106 -25.72 -51.17 11.03
N THR A 107 -26.93 -51.51 10.59
CA THR A 107 -27.25 -51.83 9.20
C THR A 107 -28.01 -50.66 8.54
N PRO A 108 -27.48 -50.05 7.45
CA PRO A 108 -28.17 -48.98 6.74
C PRO A 108 -29.58 -49.40 6.28
N GLY A 109 -30.57 -48.54 6.53
CA GLY A 109 -31.97 -48.77 6.16
C GLY A 109 -32.83 -49.49 7.21
N THR A 110 -32.23 -50.23 8.14
CA THR A 110 -32.94 -50.81 9.30
C THR A 110 -32.63 -50.08 10.61
N ASP A 111 -31.40 -49.60 10.77
CA ASP A 111 -30.95 -48.89 11.97
C ASP A 111 -30.67 -47.41 11.62
N PHE A 112 -31.68 -46.54 11.70
CA PHE A 112 -31.51 -45.10 11.43
C PHE A 112 -32.40 -44.24 12.32
N LEU A 113 -31.94 -43.02 12.63
CA LEU A 113 -32.72 -42.01 13.36
C LEU A 113 -33.34 -41.07 12.31
N GLY A 114 -34.59 -41.33 11.93
CA GLY A 114 -35.25 -40.65 10.80
C GLY A 114 -36.62 -41.24 10.46
N THR A 115 -37.11 -40.93 9.26
CA THR A 115 -38.33 -41.49 8.66
C THR A 115 -37.99 -42.47 7.52
N SER A 116 -38.78 -43.54 7.36
CA SER A 116 -38.62 -44.52 6.25
C SER A 116 -39.36 -44.12 4.97
N ASP A 117 -40.13 -43.05 5.03
CA ASP A 117 -40.90 -42.49 3.92
C ASP A 117 -40.28 -41.18 3.43
N ALA A 118 -40.88 -40.58 2.40
CA ALA A 118 -40.47 -39.27 1.89
C ALA A 118 -41.09 -38.12 2.71
N GLN A 119 -41.10 -38.22 4.04
CA GLN A 119 -41.53 -37.15 4.95
C GLN A 119 -40.35 -36.64 5.79
N ALA A 120 -40.39 -35.36 6.20
CA ALA A 120 -39.35 -34.75 7.03
C ALA A 120 -39.47 -35.21 8.50
N LEU A 121 -38.34 -35.36 9.20
CA LEU A 121 -38.32 -35.55 10.66
C LEU A 121 -38.36 -34.18 11.35
N HIS A 122 -39.34 -33.95 12.22
CA HIS A 122 -39.43 -32.75 13.05
C HIS A 122 -39.14 -33.08 14.51
N LEU A 123 -38.13 -32.43 15.09
CA LEU A 123 -37.80 -32.51 16.52
C LEU A 123 -38.30 -31.25 17.21
N TYR A 124 -39.41 -31.35 17.93
CA TYR A 124 -40.02 -30.22 18.63
C TYR A 124 -39.42 -30.04 20.04
N VAL A 125 -39.31 -28.79 20.48
CA VAL A 125 -39.04 -28.44 21.88
C VAL A 125 -40.25 -27.68 22.42
N ASN A 126 -40.84 -28.17 23.52
CA ASN A 126 -41.99 -27.56 24.19
C ASN A 126 -43.24 -27.35 23.28
N GLY A 127 -43.56 -28.34 22.43
CA GLY A 127 -44.81 -28.40 21.65
C GLY A 127 -44.99 -27.36 20.53
N GLY A 128 -44.02 -26.46 20.28
CA GLY A 128 -44.15 -25.39 19.30
C GLY A 128 -43.44 -25.67 17.97
N SER A 129 -44.14 -25.52 16.85
CA SER A 129 -43.58 -25.63 15.48
C SER A 129 -42.54 -24.57 15.15
N SER A 130 -42.49 -23.47 15.90
CA SER A 130 -41.50 -22.39 15.72
C SER A 130 -40.12 -22.69 16.33
N ASN A 131 -39.97 -23.79 17.07
CA ASN A 131 -38.73 -24.19 17.73
C ASN A 131 -38.28 -25.61 17.33
N SER A 132 -38.69 -26.09 16.14
CA SER A 132 -38.39 -27.44 15.70
C SER A 132 -37.09 -27.52 14.91
N LEU A 133 -36.23 -28.50 15.20
CA LEU A 133 -35.21 -28.89 14.22
C LEU A 133 -35.87 -29.80 13.18
N ILE A 134 -35.82 -29.43 11.90
CA ILE A 134 -36.43 -30.16 10.80
C ILE A 134 -35.32 -30.71 9.92
N LEU A 135 -35.34 -32.03 9.68
CA LEU A 135 -34.49 -32.74 8.73
C LEU A 135 -35.34 -33.05 7.49
N ASN A 136 -35.11 -32.32 6.39
CA ASN A 136 -35.92 -32.42 5.18
C ASN A 136 -35.46 -33.57 4.27
N THR A 137 -36.37 -34.04 3.42
CA THR A 137 -36.10 -35.11 2.44
C THR A 137 -35.13 -34.74 1.34
N ASN A 138 -34.91 -33.43 1.11
CA ASN A 138 -33.87 -32.92 0.21
C ASN A 138 -32.48 -32.83 0.88
N GLY A 139 -32.31 -33.40 2.08
CA GLY A 139 -31.07 -33.38 2.85
C GLY A 139 -30.81 -32.08 3.62
N SER A 140 -31.72 -31.10 3.59
CA SER A 140 -31.52 -29.81 4.27
C SER A 140 -31.93 -29.82 5.75
N ILE A 141 -31.27 -28.98 6.56
CA ILE A 141 -31.51 -28.82 8.01
C ILE A 141 -32.05 -27.42 8.28
N GLN A 142 -33.13 -27.29 9.07
CA GLN A 142 -33.69 -25.99 9.45
C GLN A 142 -34.28 -25.90 10.85
N ARG A 143 -34.34 -24.70 11.43
CA ARG A 143 -34.97 -24.43 12.75
C ARG A 143 -36.47 -24.08 12.74
N ASP A 144 -37.04 -23.75 11.59
CA ASP A 144 -38.46 -23.43 11.42
C ASP A 144 -38.87 -23.58 9.94
N ALA A 145 -40.19 -23.64 9.68
CA ALA A 145 -40.79 -23.77 8.36
C ALA A 145 -41.08 -22.43 7.64
N GLY A 146 -40.55 -21.31 8.13
CA GLY A 146 -40.80 -19.97 7.56
C GLY A 146 -39.91 -19.64 6.36
N GLY A 147 -40.38 -18.73 5.51
CA GLY A 147 -39.63 -18.21 4.35
C GLY A 147 -39.69 -19.12 3.12
N ASN A 148 -38.80 -18.86 2.15
CA ASN A 148 -38.67 -19.66 0.95
C ASN A 148 -38.10 -21.06 1.25
N GLY A 149 -38.27 -21.99 0.31
CA GLY A 149 -37.69 -23.32 0.40
C GLY A 149 -36.16 -23.29 0.51
N ARG A 150 -35.61 -24.21 1.30
CA ARG A 150 -34.18 -24.43 1.42
C ARG A 150 -33.67 -25.19 0.19
N GLY A 151 -32.45 -24.89 -0.23
CA GLY A 151 -31.81 -25.65 -1.31
C GLY A 151 -31.55 -27.11 -0.90
N GLY A 152 -31.25 -27.96 -1.90
CA GLY A 152 -30.80 -29.32 -1.62
C GLY A 152 -29.54 -29.29 -0.74
N GLU A 153 -29.53 -30.11 0.31
CA GLU A 153 -28.40 -30.24 1.24
C GLU A 153 -28.00 -28.91 1.92
N ALA A 154 -28.92 -27.95 2.04
CA ALA A 154 -28.67 -26.65 2.67
C ALA A 154 -28.82 -26.70 4.21
N VAL A 155 -28.15 -25.79 4.91
CA VAL A 155 -28.29 -25.61 6.37
C VAL A 155 -28.82 -24.21 6.66
N ASP A 156 -29.91 -24.07 7.40
CA ASP A 156 -30.47 -22.76 7.79
C ASP A 156 -30.92 -22.76 9.26
N LEU A 157 -30.04 -22.28 10.13
CA LEU A 157 -30.22 -22.28 11.58
C LEU A 157 -30.64 -20.91 12.15
N GLN A 158 -31.19 -20.01 11.34
CA GLN A 158 -31.62 -18.70 11.80
C GLN A 158 -32.66 -18.78 12.92
N ILE A 159 -32.69 -17.74 13.77
CA ILE A 159 -33.64 -17.61 14.89
C ILE A 159 -34.87 -16.76 14.56
N SER A 160 -34.79 -15.92 13.54
CA SER A 160 -35.89 -15.04 13.15
C SER A 160 -35.70 -14.50 11.73
N ARG A 161 -36.82 -14.36 11.02
CA ARG A 161 -36.93 -13.81 9.66
C ARG A 161 -38.19 -12.94 9.55
N ASN A 162 -38.14 -11.91 8.71
CA ASN A 162 -39.27 -11.03 8.39
C ASN A 162 -39.51 -10.89 6.87
N GLY A 163 -38.75 -11.61 6.04
CA GLY A 163 -38.91 -11.66 4.59
C GLY A 163 -38.69 -13.07 4.06
N ALA A 164 -39.39 -13.42 2.98
CA ALA A 164 -39.34 -14.77 2.42
C ALA A 164 -37.96 -15.17 1.87
N THR A 165 -37.16 -14.20 1.42
CA THR A 165 -35.82 -14.43 0.86
C THR A 165 -34.73 -14.66 1.91
N GLN A 166 -35.04 -14.51 3.20
CA GLN A 166 -34.06 -14.63 4.28
C GLN A 166 -33.83 -16.10 4.68
N VAL A 167 -33.33 -16.88 3.71
CA VAL A 167 -33.12 -18.33 3.84
C VAL A 167 -31.85 -18.77 3.11
N ALA A 168 -31.41 -19.99 3.41
CA ALA A 168 -30.39 -20.71 2.63
C ALA A 168 -31.06 -21.46 1.45
N SER A 169 -31.40 -20.76 0.36
CA SER A 169 -32.16 -21.35 -0.77
C SER A 169 -31.29 -21.99 -1.85
N GLY A 170 -29.97 -21.78 -1.83
CA GLY A 170 -29.05 -22.38 -2.79
C GLY A 170 -28.69 -23.82 -2.43
N GLN A 171 -28.37 -24.66 -3.42
CA GLN A 171 -27.82 -25.99 -3.17
C GLN A 171 -26.51 -25.88 -2.36
N TYR A 172 -26.31 -26.70 -1.33
CA TYR A 172 -25.16 -26.64 -0.42
C TYR A 172 -24.97 -25.30 0.32
N SER A 173 -25.98 -24.41 0.29
CA SER A 173 -25.86 -23.12 0.98
C SER A 173 -25.99 -23.28 2.48
N THR A 174 -25.31 -22.39 3.23
CA THR A 174 -25.28 -22.46 4.69
C THR A 174 -25.59 -21.11 5.30
N ILE A 175 -26.52 -21.09 6.25
CA ILE A 175 -26.71 -20.03 7.21
C ILE A 175 -26.57 -20.63 8.62
N GLY A 176 -25.44 -20.32 9.27
CA GLY A 176 -25.08 -20.91 10.56
C GLY A 176 -25.91 -20.41 11.75
N GLY A 177 -26.61 -19.29 11.60
CA GLY A 177 -27.48 -18.74 12.64
C GLY A 177 -27.84 -17.27 12.44
N GLY A 178 -28.15 -16.58 13.54
CA GLY A 178 -28.50 -15.16 13.51
C GLY A 178 -29.93 -14.90 12.99
N ARG A 179 -30.18 -13.71 12.46
CA ARG A 179 -31.51 -13.30 12.00
C ARG A 179 -31.46 -12.55 10.67
N ARG A 180 -32.51 -12.68 9.86
CA ARG A 180 -32.71 -11.95 8.60
C ARG A 180 -31.58 -12.11 7.56
N ASN A 181 -30.88 -13.23 7.54
CA ASN A 181 -29.78 -13.47 6.61
C ASN A 181 -30.26 -14.15 5.31
N THR A 182 -29.56 -13.96 4.20
CA THR A 182 -29.92 -14.46 2.88
C THR A 182 -28.73 -15.17 2.23
N ALA A 183 -28.88 -16.43 1.80
CA ALA A 183 -27.86 -17.19 1.08
C ALA A 183 -28.51 -17.98 -0.07
N ILE A 184 -28.50 -17.44 -1.30
CA ILE A 184 -29.42 -17.91 -2.35
C ILE A 184 -28.81 -18.81 -3.42
N ASN A 185 -27.48 -18.85 -3.55
CA ASN A 185 -26.80 -19.54 -4.64
C ASN A 185 -25.98 -20.74 -4.17
N ILE A 186 -25.46 -21.50 -5.12
CA ILE A 186 -24.71 -22.74 -4.85
C ILE A 186 -23.52 -22.43 -3.91
N ALA A 187 -23.45 -23.17 -2.80
CA ALA A 187 -22.42 -23.05 -1.78
C ALA A 187 -22.22 -21.61 -1.24
N ALA A 188 -23.26 -20.77 -1.28
CA ALA A 188 -23.25 -19.47 -0.62
C ALA A 188 -23.31 -19.67 0.90
N THR A 189 -22.46 -18.96 1.64
CA THR A 189 -22.34 -19.10 3.09
C THR A 189 -22.53 -17.78 3.81
N VAL A 190 -23.38 -17.78 4.83
CA VAL A 190 -23.43 -16.75 5.87
C VAL A 190 -23.22 -17.43 7.22
N ALA A 191 -22.11 -17.16 7.91
CA ALA A 191 -21.85 -17.86 9.17
C ALA A 191 -22.86 -17.48 10.28
N GLY A 192 -23.39 -16.24 10.24
CA GLY A 192 -24.42 -15.77 11.18
C GLY A 192 -24.63 -14.26 11.10
N GLY A 193 -25.05 -13.63 12.20
CA GLY A 193 -25.23 -12.18 12.30
C GLY A 193 -26.63 -11.69 11.91
N ASP A 194 -26.74 -10.44 11.47
CA ASP A 194 -28.01 -9.78 11.16
C ASP A 194 -28.01 -9.14 9.76
N GLN A 195 -29.01 -9.45 8.94
CA GLN A 195 -29.19 -8.81 7.62
C GLN A 195 -28.01 -8.97 6.67
N ASN A 196 -27.29 -10.09 6.73
CA ASN A 196 -26.21 -10.39 5.80
C ASN A 196 -26.74 -11.10 4.56
N VAL A 197 -26.14 -10.80 3.40
CA VAL A 197 -26.61 -11.25 2.09
C VAL A 197 -25.45 -11.86 1.29
N ALA A 198 -25.57 -13.13 0.92
CA ALA A 198 -24.65 -13.87 0.05
C ALA A 198 -25.39 -14.40 -1.20
N GLU A 199 -25.18 -13.77 -2.36
CA GLU A 199 -25.99 -14.01 -3.56
C GLU A 199 -25.23 -14.64 -4.74
N GLY A 200 -23.89 -14.61 -4.75
CA GLY A 200 -23.10 -15.28 -5.80
C GLY A 200 -22.80 -16.75 -5.46
N ARG A 201 -22.44 -17.58 -6.45
CA ARG A 201 -21.91 -18.92 -6.15
C ARG A 201 -20.57 -18.84 -5.46
N TYR A 202 -20.36 -19.74 -4.49
CA TYR A 202 -19.14 -19.82 -3.68
C TYR A 202 -18.84 -18.54 -2.89
N THR A 203 -19.85 -17.71 -2.63
CA THR A 203 -19.68 -16.48 -1.87
C THR A 203 -19.76 -16.73 -0.38
N THR A 204 -18.99 -15.97 0.40
CA THR A 204 -18.94 -16.09 1.85
C THR A 204 -19.12 -14.75 2.53
N VAL A 205 -20.01 -14.72 3.52
CA VAL A 205 -20.10 -13.65 4.53
C VAL A 205 -19.82 -14.26 5.90
N GLY A 206 -18.72 -13.86 6.54
CA GLY A 206 -18.30 -14.42 7.84
C GLY A 206 -19.18 -13.99 9.02
N GLY A 207 -20.07 -13.00 8.84
CA GLY A 207 -21.03 -12.56 9.85
C GLY A 207 -21.19 -11.04 9.89
N GLY A 208 -21.49 -10.48 11.06
CA GLY A 208 -21.67 -9.04 11.25
C GLY A 208 -23.08 -8.55 10.95
N THR A 209 -23.21 -7.29 10.52
CA THR A 209 -24.52 -6.66 10.26
C THR A 209 -24.57 -5.96 8.91
N GLY A 210 -25.57 -6.30 8.10
CA GLY A 210 -25.85 -5.60 6.84
C GLY A 210 -24.81 -5.80 5.75
N ASN A 211 -23.97 -6.85 5.82
CA ASN A 211 -22.94 -7.10 4.82
C ASN A 211 -23.51 -7.77 3.58
N ILE A 212 -22.98 -7.42 2.41
CA ILE A 212 -23.47 -7.86 1.11
C ILE A 212 -22.29 -8.41 0.29
N ALA A 213 -22.42 -9.66 -0.15
CA ALA A 213 -21.57 -10.31 -1.14
C ALA A 213 -22.45 -10.78 -2.31
N ARG A 214 -22.50 -10.02 -3.41
CA ARG A 214 -23.34 -10.35 -4.59
C ARG A 214 -22.60 -10.07 -5.89
N SER A 215 -22.71 -10.90 -6.92
CA SER A 215 -22.15 -10.50 -8.23
C SER A 215 -23.05 -9.45 -8.89
N SER A 216 -22.49 -8.33 -9.36
CA SER A 216 -23.21 -7.34 -10.17
C SER A 216 -23.46 -7.79 -11.61
N ASP A 217 -22.74 -8.79 -12.08
CA ASP A 217 -22.53 -9.02 -13.51
C ASP A 217 -23.41 -10.16 -14.04
N GLY A 218 -24.28 -10.72 -13.18
CA GLY A 218 -25.02 -11.94 -13.45
C GLY A 218 -24.13 -13.19 -13.61
N PHE A 219 -22.81 -13.05 -13.40
CA PHE A 219 -21.88 -14.16 -13.48
C PHE A 219 -22.20 -15.19 -12.42
N VAL A 220 -22.18 -16.42 -12.90
CA VAL A 220 -22.63 -17.57 -12.17
C VAL A 220 -21.63 -17.93 -11.06
N THR A 221 -20.33 -17.80 -11.31
CA THR A 221 -19.26 -18.05 -10.32
C THR A 221 -18.61 -16.74 -9.89
N ALA A 222 -18.83 -16.35 -8.64
CA ALA A 222 -18.39 -15.05 -8.15
C ALA A 222 -17.25 -15.16 -7.13
N ALA A 223 -17.24 -16.18 -6.26
CA ALA A 223 -16.19 -16.39 -5.24
C ALA A 223 -15.86 -15.12 -4.42
N ILE A 224 -16.89 -14.34 -4.09
CA ILE A 224 -16.81 -13.07 -3.35
C ILE A 224 -16.73 -13.35 -1.85
N THR A 225 -15.83 -12.66 -1.15
CA THR A 225 -15.67 -12.80 0.30
C THR A 225 -15.90 -11.48 1.03
N VAL A 226 -16.76 -11.51 2.04
CA VAL A 226 -16.82 -10.47 3.08
C VAL A 226 -16.57 -11.13 4.43
N GLY A 227 -15.43 -10.87 5.05
CA GLY A 227 -15.06 -11.52 6.32
C GLY A 227 -16.00 -11.17 7.48
N GLY A 228 -16.67 -10.01 7.44
CA GLY A 228 -17.68 -9.59 8.41
C GLY A 228 -17.77 -8.07 8.50
N GLY A 229 -18.11 -7.54 9.67
CA GLY A 229 -18.17 -6.09 9.93
C GLY A 229 -19.56 -5.49 9.78
N HIS A 230 -19.65 -4.20 9.43
CA HIS A 230 -20.90 -3.46 9.35
C HIS A 230 -21.08 -2.80 7.97
N GLN A 231 -22.10 -3.21 7.23
CA GLN A 231 -22.48 -2.60 5.95
C GLN A 231 -21.37 -2.58 4.88
N ASN A 232 -20.57 -3.65 4.80
CA ASN A 232 -19.62 -3.82 3.69
C ASN A 232 -20.33 -4.40 2.46
N GLN A 233 -19.94 -3.97 1.27
CA GLN A 233 -20.52 -4.39 -0.01
C GLN A 233 -19.44 -4.81 -0.99
N ALA A 234 -19.31 -6.11 -1.22
CA ALA A 234 -18.44 -6.67 -2.25
C ALA A 234 -19.29 -7.13 -3.43
N THR A 235 -19.04 -6.57 -4.61
CA THR A 235 -19.80 -6.92 -5.84
C THR A 235 -19.00 -7.32 -7.06
N GLY A 236 -17.71 -7.01 -7.09
CA GLY A 236 -16.85 -7.47 -8.17
C GLY A 236 -16.63 -8.98 -8.09
N VAL A 237 -16.55 -9.65 -9.22
CA VAL A 237 -16.11 -11.06 -9.27
C VAL A 237 -14.77 -11.20 -8.54
N THR A 238 -14.62 -12.25 -7.75
CA THR A 238 -13.42 -12.58 -6.94
C THR A 238 -12.98 -11.48 -5.96
N SER A 239 -13.83 -10.48 -5.70
CA SER A 239 -13.52 -9.41 -4.76
C SER A 239 -13.55 -9.89 -3.31
N THR A 240 -12.72 -9.24 -2.48
CA THR A 240 -12.59 -9.53 -1.06
C THR A 240 -12.65 -8.26 -0.23
N ILE A 241 -13.47 -8.27 0.82
CA ILE A 241 -13.42 -7.31 1.91
C ILE A 241 -13.17 -8.11 3.19
N ALA A 242 -12.00 -7.95 3.82
CA ALA A 242 -11.68 -8.72 5.03
C ALA A 242 -12.57 -8.33 6.24
N GLY A 243 -13.05 -7.08 6.29
CA GLY A 243 -13.97 -6.61 7.33
C GLY A 243 -14.10 -5.09 7.35
N GLY A 244 -14.36 -4.53 8.54
CA GLY A 244 -14.49 -3.07 8.72
C GLY A 244 -15.93 -2.56 8.56
N ALA A 245 -16.10 -1.30 8.17
CA ALA A 245 -17.43 -0.69 8.03
C ALA A 245 -17.61 0.14 6.76
N HIS A 246 -18.72 -0.01 6.06
CA HIS A 246 -19.04 0.78 4.86
C HIS A 246 -18.00 0.70 3.74
N ASN A 247 -17.28 -0.41 3.61
CA ASN A 247 -16.35 -0.60 2.49
C ASN A 247 -17.09 -1.13 1.26
N THR A 248 -16.68 -0.70 0.07
CA THR A 248 -17.28 -1.11 -1.21
C THR A 248 -16.20 -1.63 -2.16
N ALA A 249 -16.29 -2.89 -2.58
CA ALA A 249 -15.38 -3.50 -3.56
C ALA A 249 -16.18 -3.98 -4.78
N SER A 250 -16.38 -3.11 -5.78
CA SER A 250 -17.17 -3.40 -6.98
C SER A 250 -16.34 -3.79 -8.20
N GLY A 251 -15.03 -3.52 -8.21
CA GLY A 251 -14.13 -3.99 -9.26
C GLY A 251 -13.82 -5.48 -9.16
N SER A 252 -13.67 -6.16 -10.30
CA SER A 252 -13.19 -7.55 -10.33
C SER A 252 -11.81 -7.67 -9.69
N ASP A 253 -11.56 -8.73 -8.91
CA ASP A 253 -10.32 -8.95 -8.15
C ASP A 253 -9.97 -7.80 -7.16
N ALA A 254 -10.94 -6.97 -6.78
CA ALA A 254 -10.72 -5.89 -5.82
C ALA A 254 -10.50 -6.44 -4.40
N VAL A 255 -9.52 -5.90 -3.69
CA VAL A 255 -9.21 -6.29 -2.31
C VAL A 255 -9.23 -5.09 -1.39
N ILE A 256 -10.07 -5.15 -0.35
CA ILE A 256 -10.06 -4.21 0.78
C ILE A 256 -9.71 -4.97 2.06
N GLY A 257 -8.56 -4.68 2.64
CA GLY A 257 -8.09 -5.33 3.87
C GLY A 257 -8.94 -4.99 5.10
N GLY A 258 -9.61 -3.83 5.10
CA GLY A 258 -10.53 -3.41 6.17
C GLY A 258 -10.68 -1.89 6.23
N GLY A 259 -10.87 -1.35 7.44
CA GLY A 259 -11.04 0.09 7.66
C GLY A 259 -12.48 0.56 7.45
N ALA A 260 -12.67 1.84 7.09
CA ALA A 260 -14.00 2.39 6.91
C ALA A 260 -14.16 3.29 5.68
N TYR A 261 -15.29 3.18 4.98
CA TYR A 261 -15.61 4.01 3.81
C TYR A 261 -14.58 3.92 2.67
N ASN A 262 -13.88 2.79 2.53
CA ASN A 262 -12.97 2.57 1.41
C ASN A 262 -13.74 2.06 0.19
N SER A 263 -13.36 2.49 -1.01
CA SER A 263 -14.07 2.15 -2.25
C SER A 263 -13.10 1.73 -3.35
N ILE A 264 -13.36 0.59 -3.99
CA ILE A 264 -12.66 0.15 -5.20
C ILE A 264 -13.69 -0.13 -6.28
N SER A 265 -13.64 0.60 -7.39
CA SER A 265 -14.50 0.35 -8.56
C SER A 265 -13.74 -0.16 -9.79
N GLY A 266 -12.44 0.07 -9.86
CA GLY A 266 -11.60 -0.45 -10.93
C GLY A 266 -11.10 -1.88 -10.67
N GLN A 267 -10.62 -2.55 -11.71
CA GLN A 267 -10.23 -3.97 -11.64
C GLN A 267 -8.81 -4.17 -11.07
N THR A 268 -8.64 -5.29 -10.35
CA THR A 268 -7.35 -5.77 -9.83
C THR A 268 -6.65 -4.76 -8.93
N ASN A 269 -7.42 -4.00 -8.15
CA ASN A 269 -6.91 -2.96 -7.26
C ASN A 269 -6.92 -3.41 -5.79
N THR A 270 -6.07 -2.78 -4.98
CA THR A 270 -5.99 -3.07 -3.54
C THR A 270 -6.06 -1.79 -2.70
N ILE A 271 -6.84 -1.84 -1.62
CA ILE A 271 -6.76 -0.91 -0.50
C ILE A 271 -6.43 -1.72 0.76
N GLY A 272 -5.25 -1.53 1.34
CA GLY A 272 -4.83 -2.26 2.54
C GLY A 272 -5.72 -1.95 3.76
N GLY A 273 -6.22 -0.72 3.86
CA GLY A 273 -7.16 -0.29 4.90
C GLY A 273 -7.28 1.23 4.99
N GLY A 274 -7.49 1.76 6.19
CA GLY A 274 -7.63 3.20 6.42
C GLY A 274 -9.06 3.71 6.26
N VAL A 275 -9.22 5.01 5.97
CA VAL A 275 -10.55 5.65 5.92
C VAL A 275 -10.72 6.50 4.67
N TYR A 276 -11.86 6.38 3.98
CA TYR A 276 -12.20 7.19 2.80
C TYR A 276 -11.20 7.08 1.63
N ASN A 277 -10.49 5.96 1.49
CA ASN A 277 -9.61 5.76 0.34
C ASN A 277 -10.42 5.26 -0.88
N SER A 278 -10.03 5.69 -2.08
CA SER A 278 -10.74 5.35 -3.32
C SER A 278 -9.78 4.91 -4.43
N VAL A 279 -10.09 3.83 -5.14
CA VAL A 279 -9.35 3.43 -6.34
C VAL A 279 -10.31 3.13 -7.48
N THR A 280 -10.27 3.95 -8.53
CA THR A 280 -11.06 3.77 -9.77
C THR A 280 -10.20 3.29 -10.94
N GLY A 281 -8.87 3.37 -10.81
CA GLY A 281 -7.87 2.96 -11.78
C GLY A 281 -7.77 1.46 -12.08
N TYR A 282 -6.64 1.00 -12.63
CA TYR A 282 -6.39 -0.42 -12.92
C TYR A 282 -5.05 -0.87 -12.35
N ARG A 283 -5.01 -2.04 -11.70
CA ARG A 283 -3.77 -2.62 -11.12
C ARG A 283 -3.02 -1.64 -10.22
N SER A 284 -3.75 -0.93 -9.38
CA SER A 284 -3.24 0.12 -8.50
C SER A 284 -3.45 -0.23 -7.03
N ALA A 285 -2.70 0.41 -6.14
CA ALA A 285 -2.73 0.09 -4.72
C ALA A 285 -2.66 1.31 -3.82
N ILE A 286 -3.53 1.35 -2.81
CA ILE A 286 -3.40 2.24 -1.66
C ILE A 286 -3.07 1.38 -0.44
N GLY A 287 -1.89 1.58 0.18
CA GLY A 287 -1.50 0.84 1.38
C GLY A 287 -2.41 1.15 2.57
N GLY A 288 -2.86 2.40 2.71
CA GLY A 288 -3.82 2.83 3.72
C GLY A 288 -3.91 4.35 3.82
N GLY A 289 -4.13 4.87 5.03
CA GLY A 289 -4.22 6.31 5.29
C GLY A 289 -5.65 6.86 5.24
N ASP A 290 -5.79 8.17 5.02
CA ASP A 290 -7.10 8.86 4.98
C ASP A 290 -7.28 9.62 3.66
N ARG A 291 -8.40 9.42 2.96
CA ARG A 291 -8.78 10.23 1.79
C ARG A 291 -7.77 10.24 0.64
N ASN A 292 -7.09 9.13 0.38
CA ASN A 292 -6.26 8.98 -0.80
C ASN A 292 -7.09 8.46 -1.98
N SER A 293 -6.78 8.91 -3.20
CA SER A 293 -7.46 8.51 -4.43
C SER A 293 -6.45 8.10 -5.50
N ILE A 294 -6.72 7.02 -6.22
CA ILE A 294 -6.00 6.68 -7.45
C ILE A 294 -7.03 6.51 -8.58
N GLU A 295 -6.89 7.34 -9.60
CA GLU A 295 -7.80 7.41 -10.75
C GLU A 295 -7.19 6.79 -12.01
N SER A 296 -5.88 6.52 -11.99
CA SER A 296 -5.07 6.08 -13.12
C SER A 296 -4.60 4.62 -13.02
N ARG A 297 -3.89 4.14 -14.04
CA ARG A 297 -3.35 2.77 -14.08
C ARG A 297 -1.99 2.70 -13.39
N TRP A 298 -1.68 1.52 -12.83
CA TRP A 298 -0.36 1.17 -12.30
C TRP A 298 0.23 2.12 -11.26
N SER A 299 -0.64 2.79 -10.48
CA SER A 299 -0.19 3.78 -9.51
C SER A 299 -0.27 3.25 -8.08
N VAL A 300 0.56 3.82 -7.19
CA VAL A 300 0.68 3.39 -5.80
C VAL A 300 0.74 4.56 -4.83
N VAL A 301 -0.11 4.51 -3.81
CA VAL A 301 -0.03 5.39 -2.63
C VAL A 301 0.22 4.53 -1.40
N PRO A 302 1.44 4.47 -0.83
CA PRO A 302 1.71 3.60 0.31
C PRO A 302 0.96 4.03 1.60
N GLY A 303 0.52 5.29 1.68
CA GLY A 303 -0.23 5.81 2.82
C GLY A 303 -0.39 7.33 2.78
N GLY A 304 -0.36 7.98 3.94
CA GLY A 304 -0.50 9.43 4.02
C GLY A 304 -1.94 9.90 3.95
N ARG A 305 -2.17 11.17 3.60
CA ARG A 305 -3.51 11.76 3.64
C ARG A 305 -3.78 12.78 2.55
N GLY A 306 -4.80 12.54 1.75
CA GLY A 306 -5.36 13.51 0.80
C GLY A 306 -4.66 13.57 -0.55
N LEU A 307 -3.91 12.54 -0.95
CA LEU A 307 -3.28 12.50 -2.27
C LEU A 307 -4.20 11.88 -3.31
N THR A 308 -4.37 12.53 -4.46
CA THR A 308 -4.99 11.99 -5.66
C THR A 308 -3.92 11.80 -6.75
N LEU A 309 -3.74 10.57 -7.23
CA LEU A 309 -2.93 10.27 -8.43
C LEU A 309 -3.85 10.06 -9.63
N GLY A 310 -3.80 10.99 -10.59
CA GLY A 310 -4.58 11.01 -11.83
C GLY A 310 -3.79 10.66 -13.09
N GLY A 311 -2.46 10.74 -13.07
CA GLY A 311 -1.58 10.24 -14.14
C GLY A 311 -1.11 8.80 -13.89
N GLU A 312 -0.82 8.06 -14.95
CA GLU A 312 -0.44 6.65 -14.94
C GLU A 312 0.96 6.43 -14.34
N SER A 313 1.22 5.18 -13.93
CA SER A 313 2.56 4.71 -13.51
C SER A 313 3.21 5.52 -12.39
N SER A 314 2.40 6.11 -11.50
CA SER A 314 2.88 7.06 -10.50
C SER A 314 2.96 6.47 -9.09
N PHE A 315 3.96 6.89 -8.33
CA PHE A 315 4.13 6.58 -6.92
C PHE A 315 4.04 7.86 -6.11
N GLY A 316 3.27 7.88 -5.03
CA GLY A 316 3.17 9.12 -4.24
C GLY A 316 2.82 8.94 -2.79
N PHE A 317 3.47 9.72 -1.93
CA PHE A 317 3.14 9.85 -0.51
C PHE A 317 2.95 11.31 -0.14
N LEU A 318 1.82 11.62 0.52
CA LEU A 318 1.54 12.96 1.04
C LEU A 318 1.47 12.91 2.58
N GLY A 319 2.48 13.48 3.25
CA GLY A 319 2.57 13.58 4.70
C GLY A 319 1.41 14.40 5.27
N GLY A 320 0.94 14.00 6.47
CA GLY A 320 -0.38 14.23 7.12
C GLY A 320 -1.00 15.64 7.18
N ASN A 321 -0.98 16.32 6.04
CA ASN A 321 -1.70 17.47 5.52
C ASN A 321 -2.19 18.51 6.53
N ARG A 322 -1.24 19.07 7.32
CA ARG A 322 -1.52 20.05 8.38
C ARG A 322 -1.85 21.44 7.85
N GLY A 323 -3.01 21.94 8.31
CA GLY A 323 -3.64 23.24 8.03
C GLY A 323 -5.13 23.22 8.41
N GLY A 324 -5.43 23.35 9.72
CA GLY A 324 -6.75 23.44 10.36
C GLY A 324 -6.73 22.91 11.80
N THR A 325 -7.05 23.75 12.81
CA THR A 325 -7.23 23.35 14.23
C THR A 325 -8.10 22.11 14.28
N VAL A 326 -7.72 21.12 15.10
CA VAL A 326 -8.27 19.75 15.36
C VAL A 326 -9.70 19.39 14.88
N VAL A 327 -10.59 20.36 14.72
CA VAL A 327 -11.96 20.25 14.18
C VAL A 327 -12.12 20.46 12.67
N SER A 328 -11.18 21.09 11.96
CA SER A 328 -11.17 21.15 10.49
C SER A 328 -10.01 20.31 9.98
N ARG A 329 -10.27 19.01 9.84
CA ARG A 329 -9.41 18.01 9.21
C ARG A 329 -8.74 18.64 7.97
N GLY A 330 -7.46 19.03 8.08
CA GLY A 330 -6.77 19.86 7.07
C GLY A 330 -7.06 19.47 5.62
N ASN A 331 -7.32 20.48 4.79
CA ASN A 331 -7.82 20.38 3.41
C ASN A 331 -6.70 20.48 2.36
N ASN A 332 -5.44 20.32 2.75
CA ASN A 332 -4.29 20.39 1.83
C ASN A 332 -4.16 19.08 1.04
N ARG A 333 -5.24 18.72 0.33
CA ARG A 333 -5.23 17.63 -0.64
C ARG A 333 -4.40 18.06 -1.85
N MET A 334 -3.71 17.11 -2.46
CA MET A 334 -2.90 17.35 -3.64
C MET A 334 -3.36 16.40 -4.73
N THR A 335 -3.47 16.89 -5.96
CA THR A 335 -3.73 16.08 -7.14
C THR A 335 -2.51 16.16 -8.05
N VAL A 336 -2.03 15.02 -8.53
CA VAL A 336 -0.99 14.90 -9.56
C VAL A 336 -1.66 14.35 -10.80
N SER A 337 -1.58 15.05 -11.93
CA SER A 337 -2.25 14.66 -13.17
C SER A 337 -1.29 14.14 -14.24
N GLU A 338 0.01 14.27 -14.00
CA GLU A 338 1.08 13.86 -14.88
C GLU A 338 1.43 12.38 -14.68
N ASP A 339 1.85 11.74 -15.78
CA ASP A 339 2.31 10.34 -15.78
C ASP A 339 3.76 10.23 -15.27
N ASP A 340 4.14 9.04 -14.81
CA ASP A 340 5.52 8.68 -14.41
C ASP A 340 6.10 9.55 -13.27
N ILE A 341 5.27 9.92 -12.28
CA ILE A 341 5.68 10.76 -11.17
C ILE A 341 6.03 9.94 -9.92
N ALA A 342 7.15 10.29 -9.28
CA ALA A 342 7.45 9.92 -7.89
C ALA A 342 7.32 11.15 -6.98
N LEU A 343 6.22 11.22 -6.20
CA LEU A 343 5.91 12.35 -5.32
C LEU A 343 6.20 12.04 -3.84
N PHE A 344 6.94 12.93 -3.18
CA PHE A 344 7.09 12.97 -1.72
C PHE A 344 6.62 14.35 -1.21
N GLY A 345 5.32 14.49 -0.97
CA GLY A 345 4.70 15.76 -0.58
C GLY A 345 4.62 15.93 0.94
N ASN A 346 4.94 17.11 1.45
CA ASN A 346 4.84 17.46 2.88
C ASN A 346 5.58 16.47 3.82
N VAL A 347 6.74 16.01 3.37
CA VAL A 347 7.65 15.12 4.10
C VAL A 347 9.10 15.50 3.79
N ASP A 348 10.01 15.11 4.67
CA ASP A 348 11.45 15.11 4.40
C ASP A 348 11.85 13.76 3.77
N LEU A 349 12.66 13.79 2.72
CA LEU A 349 13.26 12.59 2.12
C LEU A 349 14.69 12.41 2.67
N LEU A 350 14.88 11.43 3.55
CA LEU A 350 16.17 11.13 4.14
C LEU A 350 16.88 10.04 3.35
N LEU A 351 18.11 10.32 2.91
CA LEU A 351 19.06 9.32 2.41
C LEU A 351 20.11 9.07 3.50
N ALA A 352 19.93 8.02 4.29
CA ALA A 352 20.78 7.74 5.45
C ALA A 352 21.62 6.46 5.25
N ASN A 353 22.81 6.44 5.87
CA ASN A 353 23.66 5.26 6.00
C ASN A 353 24.02 5.04 7.48
N ASN A 354 24.36 3.80 7.83
CA ASN A 354 24.83 3.41 9.16
C ASN A 354 25.96 2.36 9.09
N ASP A 355 26.58 2.23 7.93
CA ASP A 355 27.63 1.27 7.60
C ASP A 355 28.99 1.94 7.32
N GLY A 356 29.06 3.27 7.47
CA GLY A 356 30.25 4.07 7.19
C GLY A 356 30.49 4.33 5.71
N ALA A 357 29.53 4.04 4.83
CA ALA A 357 29.59 4.37 3.41
C ALA A 357 28.61 5.50 3.07
N ALA A 358 29.09 6.53 2.37
CA ALA A 358 28.28 7.65 1.94
C ALA A 358 27.06 7.23 1.10
N SER A 359 25.91 7.81 1.43
CA SER A 359 24.69 7.68 0.62
C SER A 359 24.73 8.64 -0.56
N ARG A 360 24.09 8.25 -1.67
CA ARG A 360 24.04 9.08 -2.89
C ARG A 360 22.74 8.95 -3.65
N LEU A 361 22.32 10.05 -4.26
CA LEU A 361 21.27 10.09 -5.28
C LEU A 361 21.92 10.06 -6.66
N ARG A 362 21.56 9.10 -7.52
CA ARG A 362 22.16 8.91 -8.85
C ARG A 362 21.15 9.15 -9.98
N PHE A 363 21.58 9.83 -11.03
CA PHE A 363 20.85 10.09 -12.26
C PHE A 363 21.61 9.48 -13.43
N TYR A 364 21.16 8.32 -13.89
CA TYR A 364 21.79 7.61 -15.00
C TYR A 364 21.50 8.28 -16.34
N GLU A 365 22.44 8.16 -17.28
CA GLU A 365 22.20 8.52 -18.68
C GLU A 365 21.13 7.63 -19.32
N ALA A 366 20.66 8.03 -20.50
CA ALA A 366 19.63 7.27 -21.22
C ALA A 366 20.09 5.82 -21.48
N ASN A 367 19.27 4.86 -21.06
CA ASN A 367 19.52 3.42 -21.21
C ASN A 367 18.24 2.72 -21.68
N SER A 368 18.39 1.70 -22.53
CA SER A 368 17.29 0.92 -23.11
C SER A 368 17.37 -0.59 -22.83
N ALA A 369 18.31 -1.02 -21.99
CA ALA A 369 18.41 -2.43 -21.58
C ALA A 369 17.16 -2.87 -20.81
N VAL A 370 16.61 -4.02 -21.18
CA VAL A 370 15.46 -4.64 -20.50
C VAL A 370 15.96 -5.55 -19.37
N ASP A 371 15.18 -5.70 -18.30
CA ASP A 371 15.40 -6.63 -17.16
C ASP A 371 16.67 -6.44 -16.32
N SER A 372 17.43 -5.35 -16.52
CA SER A 372 18.62 -5.05 -15.73
C SER A 372 18.71 -3.57 -15.35
N LEU A 373 19.16 -3.30 -14.12
CA LEU A 373 19.64 -1.96 -13.76
C LEU A 373 20.75 -1.56 -14.76
N PRO A 374 20.90 -0.25 -15.06
CA PRO A 374 22.03 0.24 -15.83
C PRO A 374 23.34 -0.41 -15.38
N THR A 375 24.08 -0.98 -16.32
CA THR A 375 25.26 -1.79 -16.02
C THR A 375 26.42 -0.91 -15.55
N ALA A 376 27.53 -1.52 -15.13
CA ALA A 376 28.72 -0.78 -14.71
C ALA A 376 29.33 0.13 -15.79
N THR A 377 28.93 -0.05 -17.06
CA THR A 377 29.36 0.80 -18.18
C THR A 377 28.42 1.97 -18.47
N THR A 378 27.24 2.03 -17.83
CA THR A 378 26.31 3.16 -17.98
C THR A 378 26.68 4.26 -17.01
N PHE A 379 26.92 5.46 -17.53
CA PHE A 379 27.35 6.59 -16.73
C PHE A 379 26.17 7.26 -16.00
N TYR A 380 26.47 7.99 -14.93
CA TYR A 380 25.48 8.74 -14.15
C TYR A 380 26.10 10.01 -13.56
N THR A 381 25.26 11.01 -13.28
CA THR A 381 25.59 12.13 -12.39
C THR A 381 25.01 11.86 -11.00
N SER A 382 25.70 12.22 -9.91
CA SER A 382 25.19 11.96 -8.56
C SER A 382 25.50 13.07 -7.56
N PHE A 383 24.66 13.15 -6.53
CA PHE A 383 24.94 13.89 -5.29
C PHE A 383 25.29 12.89 -4.19
N GLU A 384 26.48 13.03 -3.61
CA GLU A 384 27.02 12.15 -2.57
C GLU A 384 27.50 13.00 -1.40
N ALA A 385 27.06 12.67 -0.19
CA ALA A 385 27.46 13.38 1.02
C ALA A 385 28.76 12.76 1.56
N GLY A 386 29.85 13.54 1.56
CA GLY A 386 31.10 13.15 2.22
C GLY A 386 31.04 13.25 3.74
N ASP A 387 32.14 12.90 4.42
CA ASP A 387 32.26 13.08 5.86
C ASP A 387 32.14 14.56 6.24
N GLN A 388 31.21 14.87 7.15
CA GLN A 388 30.91 16.23 7.60
C GLN A 388 31.10 16.33 9.12
N SER A 389 31.64 17.44 9.60
CA SER A 389 31.82 17.74 11.03
C SER A 389 30.64 18.49 11.66
N GLU A 390 29.69 18.94 10.83
CA GLU A 390 28.47 19.64 11.18
C GLU A 390 27.45 19.50 10.04
N ASP A 391 26.17 19.78 10.30
CA ASP A 391 25.16 19.78 9.25
C ASP A 391 25.46 20.88 8.21
N ILE A 392 25.23 20.60 6.92
CA ILE A 392 25.36 21.59 5.83
C ILE A 392 24.01 21.75 5.14
N ASN A 393 23.38 22.91 5.31
CA ASN A 393 22.07 23.21 4.78
C ASN A 393 22.17 24.17 3.59
N TYR A 394 21.97 23.65 2.37
CA TYR A 394 21.90 24.46 1.16
C TYR A 394 20.50 25.04 0.97
N ILE A 395 20.39 26.37 0.99
CA ILE A 395 19.13 27.08 0.81
C ILE A 395 19.09 27.68 -0.60
N LEU A 396 18.11 27.26 -1.39
CA LEU A 396 17.92 27.75 -2.77
C LEU A 396 17.41 29.20 -2.80
N PRO A 397 17.73 29.98 -3.85
CA PRO A 397 17.17 31.31 -4.04
C PRO A 397 15.65 31.24 -4.31
N PRO A 398 14.88 32.26 -3.87
CA PRO A 398 13.41 32.25 -3.98
C PRO A 398 12.88 32.60 -5.39
N SER A 399 13.75 32.99 -6.32
CA SER A 399 13.38 33.38 -7.69
C SER A 399 14.50 33.03 -8.66
N ILE A 400 14.17 32.93 -9.95
CA ILE A 400 15.13 32.85 -11.06
C ILE A 400 15.53 34.27 -11.48
N ASP A 401 16.76 34.48 -11.92
CA ASP A 401 17.25 35.76 -12.44
C ASP A 401 17.10 35.87 -13.97
N SER A 402 17.90 36.72 -14.62
CA SER A 402 17.94 36.86 -16.07
C SER A 402 18.63 35.68 -16.76
N VAL A 403 18.32 35.48 -18.05
CA VAL A 403 19.06 34.55 -18.91
C VAL A 403 20.58 34.77 -18.76
N GLY A 404 21.31 33.71 -18.37
CA GLY A 404 22.76 33.75 -18.15
C GLY A 404 23.21 33.81 -16.67
N GLY A 405 22.29 33.75 -15.71
CA GLY A 405 22.61 33.62 -14.30
C GLY A 405 23.32 32.32 -13.93
N ILE A 406 24.28 32.41 -13.00
CA ILE A 406 25.01 31.29 -12.41
C ILE A 406 24.56 31.14 -10.96
N LEU A 407 24.16 29.93 -10.55
CA LEU A 407 23.85 29.64 -9.15
C LEU A 407 25.15 29.46 -8.36
N ASP A 408 25.43 30.36 -7.41
CA ASP A 408 26.67 30.39 -6.62
C ASP A 408 26.39 30.53 -5.11
N ILE A 409 27.39 30.26 -4.28
CA ILE A 409 27.35 30.50 -2.84
C ILE A 409 27.47 32.00 -2.60
N THR A 410 26.37 32.61 -2.16
CA THR A 410 26.30 34.06 -1.90
C THR A 410 26.49 34.42 -0.43
N GLY A 411 26.42 33.42 0.46
CA GLY A 411 26.70 33.60 1.89
C GLY A 411 26.82 32.29 2.64
N VAL A 412 27.67 32.28 3.68
CA VAL A 412 27.82 31.18 4.63
C VAL A 412 27.70 31.73 6.04
N ALA A 413 26.80 31.16 6.83
CA ALA A 413 26.59 31.52 8.24
C ALA A 413 26.45 30.24 9.08
N GLY A 414 27.58 29.78 9.64
CA GLY A 414 27.65 28.45 10.27
C GLY A 414 27.27 27.35 9.28
N SER A 415 26.38 26.44 9.70
CA SER A 415 25.80 25.33 8.91
C SER A 415 24.89 25.75 7.75
N GLN A 416 24.61 27.03 7.54
CA GLN A 416 23.72 27.49 6.46
C GLN A 416 24.53 28.05 5.30
N VAL A 417 24.33 27.45 4.12
CA VAL A 417 24.90 27.88 2.84
C VAL A 417 23.79 28.46 1.98
N GLN A 418 23.81 29.77 1.76
CA GLN A 418 22.83 30.46 0.94
C GLN A 418 23.29 30.46 -0.53
N LEU A 419 22.50 29.82 -1.39
CA LEU A 419 22.70 29.88 -2.84
C LEU A 419 21.97 31.10 -3.42
N GLY A 420 22.56 31.74 -4.42
CA GLY A 420 21.98 32.89 -5.11
C GLY A 420 22.51 33.02 -6.54
N TRP A 421 21.76 33.74 -7.38
CA TRP A 421 22.16 33.97 -8.76
C TRP A 421 23.18 35.09 -8.86
N THR A 422 24.24 34.84 -9.62
CA THR A 422 25.26 35.82 -9.98
C THR A 422 25.31 35.95 -11.51
N THR A 423 25.49 37.16 -12.01
CA THR A 423 25.86 37.34 -13.42
C THR A 423 27.36 37.03 -13.57
N SER A 424 27.74 36.46 -14.71
CA SER A 424 29.14 36.20 -15.17
C SER A 424 30.19 37.05 -14.44
N PRO A 425 31.28 36.46 -13.93
CA PRO A 425 32.14 37.07 -12.92
C PRO A 425 32.44 38.52 -13.29
N ASN A 426 31.88 39.41 -12.48
CA ASN A 426 32.18 40.82 -12.51
C ASN A 426 33.72 40.94 -12.40
N LEU A 427 34.40 41.22 -13.52
CA LEU A 427 35.81 41.58 -13.58
C LEU A 427 36.12 42.86 -12.76
N SER A 428 35.09 43.46 -12.15
CA SER A 428 35.16 44.59 -11.21
C SER A 428 36.07 44.37 -10.00
N GLY A 429 36.49 43.12 -9.76
CA GLY A 429 37.47 42.74 -8.73
C GLY A 429 38.94 42.75 -9.16
N LEU A 430 39.27 42.96 -10.44
CA LEU A 430 40.66 43.03 -10.89
C LEU A 430 41.29 44.38 -10.47
N ARG A 431 41.63 44.50 -9.19
CA ARG A 431 42.47 45.58 -8.67
C ARG A 431 43.89 45.03 -8.48
N LEU A 432 44.84 45.56 -9.25
CA LEU A 432 46.27 45.41 -8.95
C LEU A 432 46.59 46.20 -7.68
N ASN A 433 46.33 45.62 -6.51
CA ASN A 433 46.65 46.26 -5.24
C ASN A 433 48.09 45.92 -4.85
N SER A 434 49.05 46.61 -5.47
CA SER A 434 50.45 46.56 -5.05
C SER A 434 50.88 47.93 -4.55
N THR A 435 51.19 48.04 -3.26
CA THR A 435 51.79 49.24 -2.64
C THR A 435 53.29 49.37 -2.91
N THR A 436 53.86 48.45 -3.71
CA THR A 436 55.25 48.44 -4.15
C THR A 436 55.30 48.50 -5.69
N PRO A 437 56.19 49.29 -6.31
CA PRO A 437 56.35 49.31 -7.77
C PRO A 437 56.64 47.90 -8.28
N LEU A 438 55.84 47.42 -9.26
CA LEU A 438 56.09 46.14 -9.90
C LEU A 438 57.45 46.18 -10.63
N PRO A 439 58.27 45.12 -10.57
CA PRO A 439 59.52 45.06 -11.32
C PRO A 439 59.29 45.24 -12.83
N ILE A 440 60.21 45.95 -13.51
CA ILE A 440 60.24 45.99 -14.97
C ILE A 440 60.23 44.53 -15.48
N ASN A 441 59.23 44.21 -16.32
CA ASN A 441 58.87 42.87 -16.86
C ASN A 441 57.81 42.03 -16.12
N SER A 442 57.02 42.59 -15.21
CA SER A 442 55.81 41.90 -14.70
C SER A 442 54.75 41.73 -15.80
N ARG A 443 54.42 40.48 -16.14
CA ARG A 443 53.55 40.08 -17.26
C ARG A 443 52.13 39.78 -16.75
N LEU A 444 51.13 40.45 -17.32
CA LEU A 444 49.72 40.09 -17.11
C LEU A 444 49.45 38.78 -17.87
N VAL A 445 49.15 37.70 -17.14
CA VAL A 445 48.80 36.40 -17.73
C VAL A 445 47.30 36.22 -17.61
N LEU A 446 46.58 36.40 -18.72
CA LEU A 446 45.19 35.97 -18.86
C LEU A 446 45.23 34.52 -19.34
N ASN A 447 44.81 33.59 -18.49
CA ASN A 447 44.63 32.20 -18.87
C ASN A 447 43.24 32.07 -19.52
N GLU A 448 43.16 31.34 -20.64
CA GLU A 448 42.01 31.22 -21.57
C GLU A 448 41.96 32.18 -22.78
N GLY A 449 43.12 32.44 -23.39
CA GLY A 449 43.30 32.02 -24.78
C GLY A 449 42.90 32.96 -25.93
N HIS A 450 43.50 34.15 -26.04
CA HIS A 450 44.34 34.48 -27.22
C HIS A 450 45.08 35.81 -27.01
N LEU A 451 46.41 35.76 -27.17
CA LEU A 451 47.26 36.93 -27.38
C LEU A 451 48.32 36.45 -28.39
N THR A 452 47.91 36.26 -29.63
CA THR A 452 48.82 35.85 -30.72
C THR A 452 49.26 37.07 -31.49
N SER A 453 50.53 37.41 -31.38
CA SER A 453 51.16 38.35 -32.31
C SER A 453 52.05 37.55 -33.27
N THR A 454 51.58 37.31 -34.50
CA THR A 454 52.35 36.63 -35.56
C THR A 454 52.98 37.59 -36.57
N GLY A 455 53.06 38.88 -36.25
CA GLY A 455 53.57 39.91 -37.16
C GLY A 455 55.09 40.10 -37.10
N THR A 456 55.66 40.50 -38.24
CA THR A 456 56.97 41.17 -38.35
C THR A 456 56.98 42.49 -37.57
N SER A 457 58.10 43.19 -37.45
CA SER A 457 58.11 44.51 -36.77
C SER A 457 57.26 45.52 -37.56
N PRO A 458 56.30 46.24 -36.94
CA PRO A 458 55.49 47.24 -37.63
C PRO A 458 56.34 48.40 -38.12
N SER A 459 55.87 49.04 -39.20
CA SER A 459 56.55 50.19 -39.80
C SER A 459 56.08 51.48 -39.12
N ALA A 460 57.02 52.41 -38.88
CA ALA A 460 56.74 53.73 -38.35
C ALA A 460 57.38 54.81 -39.24
N VAL A 461 56.62 55.85 -39.56
CA VAL A 461 57.10 56.97 -40.38
C VAL A 461 56.81 58.28 -39.63
N GLY A 462 57.85 59.08 -39.42
CA GLY A 462 57.73 60.43 -38.88
C GLY A 462 57.35 61.44 -39.96
N ASP A 463 56.76 62.57 -39.56
CA ASP A 463 56.32 63.63 -40.49
C ASP A 463 57.45 64.36 -41.26
N GLY A 464 58.71 64.09 -40.93
CA GLY A 464 59.89 64.63 -41.60
C GLY A 464 60.12 66.13 -41.41
N THR A 465 59.33 66.80 -40.58
CA THR A 465 59.41 68.26 -40.32
C THR A 465 59.74 68.55 -38.87
N ASN A 466 58.94 68.04 -37.94
CA ASN A 466 59.14 68.19 -36.49
C ASN A 466 59.84 66.95 -35.90
N LEU A 467 59.74 65.80 -36.55
CA LEU A 467 60.46 64.57 -36.19
C LEU A 467 61.34 64.12 -37.35
N ALA A 468 62.54 63.64 -37.02
CA ALA A 468 63.50 63.14 -38.00
C ALA A 468 62.95 61.92 -38.76
N LEU A 469 63.40 61.73 -40.00
CA LEU A 469 63.01 60.60 -40.85
C LEU A 469 63.43 59.22 -40.30
N ALA A 470 64.27 59.20 -39.24
CA ALA A 470 64.73 57.99 -38.57
C ALA A 470 63.88 57.71 -37.32
N VAL A 471 62.71 57.10 -37.52
CA VAL A 471 61.93 56.47 -36.44
C VAL A 471 62.31 54.99 -36.40
N THR A 472 62.66 54.49 -35.22
CA THR A 472 62.99 53.07 -35.03
C THR A 472 61.94 52.41 -34.17
N VAL A 473 61.34 51.35 -34.70
CA VAL A 473 60.58 50.38 -33.90
C VAL A 473 61.53 49.24 -33.57
N ASP A 474 61.61 48.84 -32.30
CA ASP A 474 62.50 47.75 -31.88
C ASP A 474 62.26 46.48 -32.73
N GLY A 475 63.33 45.78 -33.12
CA GLY A 475 63.27 44.56 -33.92
C GLY A 475 62.58 43.39 -33.22
N SER A 476 62.32 43.51 -31.90
CA SER A 476 61.50 42.57 -31.12
C SER A 476 60.02 42.95 -31.05
N ALA A 477 59.63 44.12 -31.58
CA ALA A 477 58.26 44.59 -31.56
C ALA A 477 57.35 43.73 -32.42
N THR A 478 56.10 43.62 -31.96
CA THR A 478 55.01 42.92 -32.64
C THR A 478 53.85 43.90 -32.84
N ASP A 479 52.84 43.54 -33.62
CA ASP A 479 51.62 44.36 -33.74
C ASP A 479 50.97 44.65 -32.38
N VAL A 480 51.14 43.75 -31.40
CA VAL A 480 50.48 43.84 -30.10
C VAL A 480 51.26 44.66 -29.08
N ALA A 481 52.59 44.66 -29.12
CA ALA A 481 53.40 45.43 -28.19
C ALA A 481 54.79 45.74 -28.78
N GLY A 482 55.32 46.91 -28.42
CA GLY A 482 56.64 47.34 -28.88
C GLY A 482 57.12 48.65 -28.27
N ILE A 483 58.35 49.00 -28.63
CA ILE A 483 59.02 50.24 -28.24
C ILE A 483 59.25 51.07 -29.50
N VAL A 484 58.84 52.34 -29.46
CA VAL A 484 59.03 53.29 -30.54
C VAL A 484 59.97 54.38 -30.06
N THR A 485 61.05 54.60 -30.82
CA THR A 485 62.03 55.65 -30.57
C THR A 485 62.04 56.63 -31.74
N ALA A 486 61.90 57.92 -31.45
CA ALA A 486 61.97 58.98 -32.44
C ALA A 486 62.88 60.12 -31.97
N THR A 487 63.54 60.77 -32.92
CA THR A 487 64.43 61.91 -32.66
C THR A 487 63.80 63.19 -33.20
N ASP A 488 63.99 64.30 -32.50
CA ASP A 488 63.58 65.64 -32.94
C ASP A 488 64.16 65.96 -34.33
N GLY A 489 63.32 66.50 -35.23
CA GLY A 489 63.67 66.90 -36.59
C GLY A 489 64.30 68.30 -36.68
N GLY A 490 64.42 69.04 -35.57
CA GLY A 490 65.02 70.37 -35.53
C GLY A 490 64.01 71.53 -35.64
N SER A 491 62.71 71.24 -35.50
CA SER A 491 61.64 72.24 -35.51
C SER A 491 60.75 72.10 -34.26
N VAL A 492 60.30 73.24 -33.72
CA VAL A 492 59.39 73.28 -32.58
C VAL A 492 57.95 73.16 -33.09
N GLY A 493 57.20 72.17 -32.61
CA GLY A 493 55.83 71.92 -33.06
C GLY A 493 55.24 70.59 -32.55
N THR A 494 54.14 70.16 -33.15
CA THR A 494 53.61 68.80 -32.94
C THR A 494 54.11 67.91 -34.06
N GLY A 495 54.94 66.93 -33.71
CA GLY A 495 55.35 65.85 -34.57
C GLY A 495 54.36 64.69 -34.54
N VAL A 496 54.12 64.06 -35.69
CA VAL A 496 53.28 62.85 -35.78
C VAL A 496 54.11 61.66 -36.25
N ILE A 497 53.94 60.51 -35.59
CA ILE A 497 54.44 59.21 -36.04
C ILE A 497 53.24 58.32 -36.30
N THR A 498 53.07 57.89 -37.54
CA THR A 498 52.06 56.87 -37.87
C THR A 498 52.70 55.49 -37.73
N ILE A 499 52.13 54.65 -36.88
CA ILE A 499 52.50 53.24 -36.73
C ILE A 499 51.49 52.40 -37.50
N THR A 500 51.97 51.66 -38.48
CA THR A 500 51.14 50.79 -39.32
C THR A 500 51.30 49.35 -38.86
N PHE A 501 50.18 48.72 -38.52
CA PHE A 501 50.16 47.30 -38.17
C PHE A 501 50.51 46.45 -39.39
N ASN A 502 51.18 45.33 -39.19
CA ASN A 502 51.51 44.40 -40.28
C ASN A 502 50.27 43.67 -40.80
N ALA A 503 49.24 43.52 -39.96
CA ALA A 503 47.92 43.01 -40.31
C ALA A 503 46.80 43.91 -39.74
N ALA A 504 45.66 43.97 -40.44
CA ALA A 504 44.50 44.72 -39.97
C ALA A 504 43.76 43.98 -38.85
N TYR A 505 43.37 44.71 -37.81
CA TYR A 505 42.52 44.23 -36.71
C TYR A 505 41.04 44.14 -37.12
N ALA A 506 40.28 43.23 -36.49
CA ALA A 506 38.85 43.03 -36.79
C ALA A 506 37.95 44.22 -36.42
N GLY A 507 38.31 44.94 -35.34
CA GLY A 507 37.69 46.19 -34.89
C GLY A 507 38.73 47.24 -34.52
N THR A 508 38.31 48.49 -34.28
CA THR A 508 39.23 49.55 -33.83
C THR A 508 39.79 49.19 -32.46
N PRO A 509 41.10 48.92 -32.34
CA PRO A 509 41.66 48.41 -31.09
C PRO A 509 41.83 49.52 -30.04
N VAL A 510 42.01 49.14 -28.78
CA VAL A 510 42.41 50.07 -27.72
C VAL A 510 43.93 50.14 -27.67
N VAL A 511 44.48 51.34 -27.83
CA VAL A 511 45.93 51.62 -27.76
C VAL A 511 46.27 52.19 -26.39
N MET A 512 47.07 51.46 -25.63
CA MET A 512 47.64 51.93 -24.36
C MET A 512 49.09 52.36 -24.58
N ILE A 513 49.44 53.54 -24.08
CA ILE A 513 50.78 54.10 -24.25
C ILE A 513 51.36 54.53 -22.93
N VAL A 514 52.62 54.17 -22.72
CA VAL A 514 53.43 54.62 -21.60
C VAL A 514 54.66 55.36 -22.16
N PRO A 515 54.73 56.70 -22.03
CA PRO A 515 55.96 57.41 -22.34
C PRO A 515 57.07 56.98 -21.38
N ALA A 516 58.22 56.58 -21.92
CA ALA A 516 59.33 56.04 -21.12
C ALA A 516 60.30 57.13 -20.64
N ASN A 517 60.48 58.19 -21.42
CA ASN A 517 61.41 59.28 -21.11
C ASN A 517 60.86 60.69 -21.42
N VAL A 518 59.54 60.81 -21.64
CA VAL A 518 58.87 62.08 -21.92
C VAL A 518 58.17 62.56 -20.64
N THR A 519 58.50 63.77 -20.16
CA THR A 519 57.84 64.35 -18.98
C THR A 519 56.45 64.88 -19.36
N ALA A 520 55.45 64.60 -18.52
CA ALA A 520 54.02 64.77 -18.82
C ALA A 520 53.52 66.21 -19.10
N ALA A 521 54.40 67.21 -19.17
CA ALA A 521 54.04 68.63 -19.27
C ALA A 521 53.76 69.14 -20.70
N THR A 522 53.80 68.29 -21.73
CA THR A 522 53.64 68.68 -23.15
C THR A 522 52.49 67.96 -23.88
N ALA A 523 51.54 67.36 -23.15
CA ALA A 523 50.56 66.43 -23.73
C ALA A 523 49.14 67.02 -23.89
N SER A 524 48.64 67.04 -25.13
CA SER A 524 47.22 66.77 -25.40
C SER A 524 47.15 65.57 -26.35
N SER A 525 46.59 64.45 -25.86
CA SER A 525 46.39 63.16 -26.56
C SER A 525 47.60 62.61 -27.34
N PHE A 526 48.41 61.77 -26.67
CA PHE A 526 49.50 61.03 -27.32
C PHE A 526 49.05 60.12 -28.45
N VAL A 527 47.79 59.67 -28.44
CA VAL A 527 47.23 58.80 -29.47
C VAL A 527 46.10 59.50 -30.20
N SER A 528 46.11 59.44 -31.52
CA SER A 528 44.99 59.83 -32.38
C SER A 528 44.84 58.89 -33.57
N ASN A 529 43.77 59.08 -34.36
CA ASN A 529 43.52 58.38 -35.62
C ASN A 529 43.67 56.85 -35.53
N VAL A 530 43.24 56.27 -34.40
CA VAL A 530 43.25 54.81 -34.22
C VAL A 530 42.27 54.20 -35.20
N SER A 531 42.78 53.34 -36.07
CA SER A 531 42.04 52.58 -37.07
C SER A 531 42.37 51.09 -36.94
N THR A 532 41.73 50.27 -37.76
CA THR A 532 42.04 48.83 -37.83
C THR A 532 43.44 48.56 -38.39
N THR A 533 44.10 49.52 -39.04
CA THR A 533 45.38 49.33 -39.74
C THR A 533 46.54 50.15 -39.18
N SER A 534 46.24 51.17 -38.37
CA SER A 534 47.26 52.08 -37.85
C SER A 534 46.78 52.91 -36.67
N PHE A 535 47.71 53.56 -35.99
CA PHE A 535 47.44 54.67 -35.08
C PHE A 535 48.54 55.73 -35.16
N ASP A 536 48.22 56.94 -34.74
CA ASP A 536 49.16 58.05 -34.72
C ASP A 536 49.63 58.34 -33.30
N LEU A 537 50.94 58.51 -33.14
CA LEU A 537 51.58 59.09 -31.97
C LEU A 537 51.81 60.58 -32.17
N ASN A 538 51.20 61.41 -31.34
CA ASN A 538 51.45 62.84 -31.33
C ASN A 538 52.51 63.19 -30.28
N ILE A 539 53.59 63.83 -30.72
CA ILE A 539 54.73 64.23 -29.88
C ILE A 539 54.92 65.73 -30.01
N SER A 540 54.83 66.49 -28.93
CA SER A 540 55.18 67.91 -28.96
C SER A 540 56.68 68.10 -28.75
N THR A 541 57.37 68.60 -29.77
CA THR A 541 58.79 68.98 -29.72
C THR A 541 58.91 70.41 -29.20
N THR A 542 59.64 70.62 -28.10
CA THR A 542 59.71 71.93 -27.43
C THR A 542 61.02 72.67 -27.66
N SER A 543 62.10 71.97 -27.99
CA SER A 543 63.44 72.54 -28.13
C SER A 543 63.84 72.80 -29.58
N GLY A 544 63.36 71.99 -30.54
CA GLY A 544 63.74 72.06 -31.95
C GLY A 544 65.24 71.89 -32.16
N ASN A 545 65.93 71.21 -31.23
CA ASN A 545 67.39 71.16 -31.19
C ASN A 545 67.97 70.02 -32.06
N GLY A 546 67.11 69.15 -32.60
CA GLY A 546 67.50 68.03 -33.46
C GLY A 546 68.23 66.89 -32.74
N THR A 547 68.29 66.92 -31.41
CA THR A 547 69.02 65.94 -30.58
C THR A 547 68.15 65.23 -29.54
N ASP A 548 66.98 65.78 -29.21
CA ASP A 548 66.09 65.17 -28.23
C ASP A 548 65.50 63.85 -28.76
N THR A 549 65.45 62.82 -27.92
CA THR A 549 64.94 61.49 -28.25
C THR A 549 63.73 61.15 -27.39
N TYR A 550 62.65 60.69 -28.03
CA TYR A 550 61.38 60.35 -27.40
C TYR A 550 61.13 58.84 -27.53
N VAL A 551 60.86 58.18 -26.40
CA VAL A 551 60.65 56.73 -26.31
C VAL A 551 59.27 56.43 -25.73
N PHE A 552 58.52 55.57 -26.42
CA PHE A 552 57.18 55.14 -26.02
C PHE A 552 57.08 53.62 -26.02
N ASN A 553 56.44 53.08 -24.99
CA ASN A 553 55.97 51.70 -25.00
C ASN A 553 54.50 51.70 -25.37
N TYR A 554 54.09 50.84 -26.30
CA TYR A 554 52.69 50.65 -26.64
C TYR A 554 52.23 49.21 -26.37
N LEU A 555 50.95 49.07 -26.03
CA LEU A 555 50.23 47.81 -25.92
C LEU A 555 48.87 47.97 -26.61
N ILE A 556 48.57 47.08 -27.54
CA ILE A 556 47.31 47.04 -28.29
C ILE A 556 46.43 45.94 -27.69
N VAL A 557 45.18 46.26 -27.42
CA VAL A 557 44.17 45.30 -26.97
C VAL A 557 43.04 45.28 -27.99
N GLU A 558 42.81 44.10 -28.56
CA GLU A 558 41.62 43.85 -29.38
C GLU A 558 40.38 43.92 -28.49
N THR A 559 39.38 44.66 -28.96
CA THR A 559 38.04 44.68 -28.35
C THR A 559 37.16 43.75 -29.16
N ASP A 560 37.05 42.49 -28.73
CA ASP A 560 35.95 41.61 -29.13
C ASP A 560 34.95 41.46 -27.98
#